data_AF-A0A962RG79-F1
#
_entry.id   AF-A0A962RG79-F1
#
_cell.length_a   1.000
_cell.length_b   1.000
_cell.length_c   1.000
_cell.angle_alpha   90.00
_cell.angle_beta   90.00
_cell.angle_gamma   90.00
#
_symmetry.space_group_name_H-M   'P 1'
#
loop_
_entity.id
_entity.type
_entity.pdbx_description
1 polymer ?
#
loop_
_entity_poly.entity_id
_entity_poly.type
_entity_poly.pdbx_seq_one_letter_code
_entity_poly.pdbx_strand_id
1 'polypeptide(L)'
;MSQSPDASLPSLPSLPSQAGPAMHPLVALSIITFALMVVVGPCFGPVPEYLGMNFAVREATVYQLVVFAVAYGICLFLTFALMRASHLGLADIGWCRPSRRSAVIFAVVFGIWMGAGTAYGMTQMAPGTDITELSVFRFGVAMAATLLVPLEDIVTRGFVLTQLHRMRVPAWLQILLSALLFAAYHCAFGFNWIGFAFTMVLGLVLAGLFIWGRRSLTPVLLCHGLMLLTGEPYATMMMIMGSSGQFS
;
A
#
# COMPACT_ATOMS: atom_id res chain seq x y z
N MET A 1 27.00 50.76 33.36
CA MET A 1 25.81 50.07 33.91
C MET A 1 24.64 50.45 33.01
N SER A 2 24.23 49.55 32.11
CA SER A 2 23.13 49.76 31.17
C SER A 2 22.00 48.82 31.60
N GLN A 3 20.89 49.36 32.07
CA GLN A 3 19.69 48.61 32.42
C GLN A 3 18.86 48.41 31.13
N SER A 4 18.68 47.16 30.71
CA SER A 4 17.74 46.84 29.62
C SER A 4 16.31 46.85 30.15
N PRO A 5 15.34 47.42 29.41
CA PRO A 5 13.95 47.42 29.81
C PRO A 5 13.30 46.04 29.57
N ASP A 6 12.93 45.37 30.66
CA ASP A 6 12.06 44.19 30.67
C ASP A 6 10.64 44.59 30.23
N ALA A 7 10.39 44.53 28.93
CA ALA A 7 9.04 44.60 28.38
C ALA A 7 8.40 43.20 28.44
N SER A 8 7.79 42.87 29.58
CA SER A 8 6.99 41.65 29.72
C SER A 8 5.78 41.72 28.77
N LEU A 9 5.84 40.96 27.68
CA LEU A 9 4.72 40.85 26.73
C LEU A 9 3.48 40.27 27.45
N PRO A 10 2.27 40.79 27.16
CA PRO A 10 1.04 40.28 27.73
C PRO A 10 0.84 38.82 27.36
N SER A 11 0.61 37.98 28.37
CA SER A 11 0.26 36.57 28.19
C SER A 11 -1.04 36.47 27.38
N LEU A 12 -0.94 35.96 26.15
CA LEU A 12 -2.12 35.70 25.32
C LEU A 12 -3.05 34.71 26.03
N PRO A 13 -4.37 34.91 25.97
CA PRO A 13 -5.33 33.96 26.53
C PRO A 13 -5.13 32.59 25.89
N SER A 14 -4.96 31.57 26.73
CA SER A 14 -4.88 30.18 26.29
C SER A 14 -6.20 29.80 25.61
N LEU A 15 -6.14 29.53 24.30
CA LEU A 15 -7.30 29.02 23.57
C LEU A 15 -7.75 27.70 24.24
N PRO A 16 -9.05 27.54 24.51
CA PRO A 16 -9.55 26.34 25.16
C PRO A 16 -9.23 25.10 24.32
N SER A 17 -8.44 24.20 24.92
CA SER A 17 -8.11 22.87 24.41
C SER A 17 -9.36 21.97 24.42
N GLN A 18 -10.34 22.26 23.56
CA GLN A 18 -11.51 21.41 23.36
C GLN A 18 -11.33 20.51 22.14
N ALA A 19 -10.28 19.69 22.15
CA ALA A 19 -10.27 18.54 21.27
C ALA A 19 -11.22 17.50 21.88
N GLY A 20 -12.28 17.13 21.16
CA GLY A 20 -13.21 16.08 21.57
C GLY A 20 -12.50 14.73 21.81
N PRO A 21 -13.20 13.71 22.34
CA PRO A 21 -12.61 12.40 22.53
C PRO A 21 -12.10 11.82 21.20
N ALA A 22 -10.87 11.30 21.20
CA ALA A 22 -10.30 10.68 20.02
C ALA A 22 -11.11 9.45 19.60
N MET A 23 -11.25 9.24 18.29
CA MET A 23 -11.93 8.07 17.74
C MET A 23 -11.30 6.76 18.23
N HIS A 24 -12.16 5.81 18.61
CA HIS A 24 -11.71 4.50 19.08
C HIS A 24 -11.02 3.72 17.92
N PRO A 25 -9.82 3.15 18.13
CA PRO A 25 -9.05 2.48 17.07
C PRO A 25 -9.81 1.38 16.32
N LEU A 26 -10.66 0.60 17.03
CA LEU A 26 -11.47 -0.46 16.42
C LEU A 26 -12.46 0.10 15.39
N VAL A 27 -13.09 1.25 15.68
CA VAL A 27 -14.04 1.88 14.75
C VAL A 27 -13.33 2.33 13.49
N ALA A 28 -12.19 3.00 13.66
CA ALA A 28 -11.36 3.43 12.54
C ALA A 28 -10.88 2.25 11.69
N LEU A 29 -10.46 1.15 12.33
CA LEU A 29 -10.02 -0.08 11.67
C LEU A 29 -11.15 -0.77 10.90
N SER A 30 -12.35 -0.85 11.47
CA SER A 30 -13.53 -1.41 10.79
C SER A 30 -13.91 -0.61 9.55
N ILE A 31 -13.92 0.73 9.66
CA ILE A 31 -14.24 1.61 8.54
C ILE A 31 -13.23 1.44 7.41
N ILE A 32 -11.93 1.47 7.70
CA ILE A 32 -10.91 1.36 6.65
C ILE A 32 -10.86 -0.03 6.04
N THR A 33 -11.10 -1.09 6.84
CA THR A 33 -11.20 -2.47 6.35
C THR A 33 -12.37 -2.59 5.37
N PHE A 34 -13.54 -2.06 5.73
CA PHE A 34 -14.69 -2.05 4.84
C PHE A 34 -14.42 -1.28 3.55
N ALA A 35 -13.79 -0.10 3.64
CA ALA A 35 -13.44 0.70 2.47
C ALA A 35 -12.44 -0.04 1.55
N LEU A 36 -11.42 -0.69 2.10
CA LEU A 36 -10.49 -1.51 1.31
C LEU A 36 -11.22 -2.65 0.60
N MET A 37 -12.13 -3.36 1.27
CA MET A 37 -12.88 -4.44 0.64
C MET A 37 -13.79 -3.94 -0.48
N VAL A 38 -14.54 -2.85 -0.26
CA VAL A 38 -15.58 -2.41 -1.20
C VAL A 38 -15.06 -1.51 -2.31
N VAL A 39 -14.11 -0.62 -2.01
CA VAL A 39 -13.59 0.37 -2.97
C VAL A 39 -12.39 -0.17 -3.73
N VAL A 40 -11.46 -0.83 -3.03
CA VAL A 40 -10.21 -1.30 -3.61
C VAL A 40 -10.32 -2.76 -4.08
N GLY A 41 -11.02 -3.61 -3.33
CA GLY A 41 -11.15 -5.04 -3.67
C GLY A 41 -11.61 -5.34 -5.10
N PRO A 42 -12.59 -4.62 -5.68
CA PRO A 42 -13.00 -4.83 -7.07
C PRO A 42 -11.89 -4.65 -8.11
N CYS A 43 -10.84 -3.88 -7.78
CA CYS A 43 -9.69 -3.66 -8.65
C CYS A 43 -8.87 -4.94 -8.88
N PHE A 44 -9.12 -6.02 -8.14
CA PHE A 44 -8.42 -7.29 -8.25
C PHE A 44 -9.31 -8.45 -8.76
N GLY A 45 -10.48 -8.15 -9.31
CA GLY A 45 -11.35 -9.15 -9.94
C GLY A 45 -12.27 -8.56 -11.00
N PRO A 46 -13.44 -8.01 -10.63
CA PRO A 46 -14.45 -7.52 -11.58
C PRO A 46 -13.91 -6.43 -12.53
N VAL A 47 -13.06 -5.52 -12.03
CA VAL A 47 -12.48 -4.46 -12.86
C VAL A 47 -11.50 -5.04 -13.91
N PRO A 48 -10.44 -5.79 -13.55
CA PRO A 48 -9.53 -6.34 -14.55
C PRO A 48 -10.23 -7.35 -15.49
N GLU A 49 -11.22 -8.10 -15.00
CA GLU A 49 -12.05 -8.98 -15.83
C GLU A 49 -12.81 -8.17 -16.90
N TYR A 50 -13.54 -7.13 -16.47
CA TYR A 50 -14.24 -6.23 -17.37
C TYR A 50 -13.29 -5.58 -18.38
N LEU A 51 -12.15 -5.07 -17.91
CA LEU A 51 -11.18 -4.41 -18.79
C LEU A 51 -10.58 -5.39 -19.81
N GLY A 52 -10.26 -6.62 -19.39
CA GLY A 52 -9.72 -7.67 -20.26
C GLY A 52 -10.69 -8.16 -21.33
N MET A 53 -12.00 -8.12 -21.06
CA MET A 53 -13.03 -8.48 -22.04
C MET A 53 -13.31 -7.38 -23.07
N ASN A 54 -13.07 -6.11 -22.72
CA ASN A 54 -13.55 -4.96 -23.51
C ASN A 54 -12.44 -4.14 -24.18
N PHE A 55 -11.17 -4.33 -23.80
CA PHE A 55 -10.05 -3.51 -24.28
C PHE A 55 -8.83 -4.37 -24.61
N ALA A 56 -7.92 -3.82 -25.43
CA ALA A 56 -6.62 -4.45 -25.63
C ALA A 56 -5.81 -4.45 -24.33
N VAL A 57 -4.95 -5.46 -24.11
CA VAL A 57 -4.19 -5.63 -22.86
C VAL A 57 -3.42 -4.37 -22.44
N ARG A 58 -2.84 -3.62 -23.40
CA ARG A 58 -2.12 -2.36 -23.11
C ARG A 58 -3.05 -1.27 -22.60
N GLU A 59 -4.23 -1.11 -23.21
CA GLU A 59 -5.24 -0.12 -22.80
C GLU A 59 -5.84 -0.50 -21.44
N ALA A 60 -6.21 -1.77 -21.28
CA ALA A 60 -6.70 -2.34 -20.03
C ALA A 60 -5.70 -2.11 -18.87
N THR A 61 -4.40 -2.27 -19.12
CA THR A 61 -3.34 -1.99 -18.14
C THR A 61 -3.35 -0.53 -17.69
N VAL A 62 -3.46 0.42 -18.63
CA VAL A 62 -3.51 1.86 -18.31
C VAL A 62 -4.78 2.20 -17.53
N TYR A 63 -5.95 1.71 -17.98
CA TYR A 63 -7.21 1.94 -17.28
C TYR A 63 -7.20 1.33 -15.88
N GLN A 64 -6.62 0.15 -15.71
CA GLN A 64 -6.48 -0.49 -14.41
C GLN A 64 -5.65 0.37 -13.44
N LEU A 65 -4.53 0.94 -13.88
CA LEU A 65 -3.73 1.84 -13.04
C LEU A 65 -4.48 3.12 -12.67
N VAL A 66 -5.27 3.67 -13.59
CA VAL A 66 -6.12 4.85 -13.30
C VAL A 66 -7.17 4.50 -12.26
N VAL A 67 -7.86 3.36 -12.39
CA VAL A 67 -8.85 2.91 -11.41
C VAL A 67 -8.21 2.65 -10.04
N PHE A 68 -7.03 2.02 -10.00
CA PHE A 68 -6.26 1.87 -8.76
C PHE A 68 -5.95 3.22 -8.11
N ALA A 69 -5.48 4.20 -8.88
CA ALA A 69 -5.16 5.52 -8.36
C ALA A 69 -6.38 6.21 -7.74
N VAL A 70 -7.54 6.10 -8.39
CA VAL A 70 -8.80 6.66 -7.87
C VAL A 70 -9.25 5.92 -6.61
N ALA A 71 -9.29 4.59 -6.63
CA ALA A 71 -9.75 3.77 -5.50
C ALA A 71 -8.88 3.99 -4.25
N TYR A 72 -7.56 3.98 -4.41
CA TYR A 72 -6.65 4.27 -3.32
C TYR A 72 -6.64 5.75 -2.92
N GLY A 73 -6.87 6.68 -3.85
CA GLY A 73 -7.07 8.09 -3.54
C GLY A 73 -8.24 8.31 -2.58
N ILE A 74 -9.36 7.62 -2.81
CA ILE A 74 -10.53 7.64 -1.90
C ILE A 74 -10.16 7.07 -0.52
N CYS A 75 -9.49 5.91 -0.48
CA CYS A 75 -9.08 5.30 0.78
C CYS A 75 -8.05 6.15 1.56
N LEU A 76 -7.16 6.84 0.85
CA LEU A 76 -6.18 7.76 1.43
C LEU A 76 -6.87 8.99 2.02
N PHE A 77 -7.82 9.59 1.30
CA PHE A 77 -8.63 10.69 1.81
C PHE A 77 -9.37 10.28 3.10
N LEU A 78 -10.03 9.12 3.07
CA LEU A 78 -10.70 8.56 4.25
C LEU A 78 -9.71 8.33 5.40
N THR A 79 -8.52 7.80 5.10
CA THR A 79 -7.46 7.59 6.10
C THR A 79 -7.05 8.89 6.76
N PHE A 80 -6.88 9.99 5.99
CA PHE A 80 -6.57 11.29 6.58
C PHE A 80 -7.71 11.85 7.44
N ALA A 81 -8.96 11.64 7.04
CA ALA A 81 -10.11 12.00 7.88
C ALA A 81 -10.10 11.22 9.21
N LEU A 82 -9.84 9.90 9.17
CA LEU A 82 -9.75 9.06 10.36
C LEU A 82 -8.53 9.38 11.24
N MET A 83 -7.39 9.74 10.63
CA MET A 83 -6.19 10.22 11.33
C MET A 83 -6.49 11.50 12.08
N ARG A 84 -7.16 12.47 11.44
CA ARG A 84 -7.58 13.71 12.09
C ARG A 84 -8.52 13.45 13.26
N ALA A 85 -9.52 12.58 13.09
CA ALA A 85 -10.43 12.18 14.16
C ALA A 85 -9.74 11.36 15.29
N SER A 86 -8.58 10.80 15.01
CA SER A 86 -7.75 10.05 15.97
C SER A 86 -6.63 10.88 16.58
N HIS A 87 -6.47 12.15 16.20
CA HIS A 87 -5.36 13.03 16.54
C HIS A 87 -3.98 12.44 16.17
N LEU A 88 -3.89 11.81 15.01
CA LEU A 88 -2.64 11.23 14.47
C LEU A 88 -2.06 12.11 13.36
N GLY A 89 -0.74 12.27 13.35
CA GLY A 89 0.02 12.86 12.26
C GLY A 89 0.67 11.81 11.35
N LEU A 90 1.23 12.27 10.22
CA LEU A 90 1.95 11.40 9.27
C LEU A 90 3.12 10.64 9.92
N ALA A 91 3.84 11.28 10.85
CA ALA A 91 4.92 10.64 11.56
C ALA A 91 4.42 9.44 12.40
N ASP A 92 3.20 9.48 12.94
CA ASP A 92 2.66 8.41 13.79
C ASP A 92 2.45 7.11 13.02
N ILE A 93 2.05 7.24 11.75
CA ILE A 93 1.89 6.13 10.81
C ILE A 93 3.19 5.72 10.12
N GLY A 94 4.34 6.28 10.54
CA GLY A 94 5.65 5.85 10.06
C GLY A 94 6.18 6.59 8.85
N TRP A 95 5.49 7.64 8.38
CA TRP A 95 6.01 8.49 7.32
C TRP A 95 7.28 9.22 7.79
N CYS A 96 8.33 9.21 6.97
CA CYS A 96 9.63 9.80 7.26
C CYS A 96 10.29 9.36 8.59
N ARG A 97 9.84 8.26 9.20
CA ARG A 97 10.51 7.73 10.40
C ARG A 97 11.83 7.03 10.04
N PRO A 98 12.89 7.19 10.84
CA PRO A 98 14.16 6.51 10.60
C PRO A 98 14.00 4.99 10.72
N SER A 99 14.47 4.25 9.72
CA SER A 99 14.43 2.78 9.70
C SER A 99 15.76 2.15 10.11
N ARG A 100 15.73 0.84 10.41
CA ARG A 100 16.95 0.04 10.56
C ARG A 100 17.59 -0.17 9.19
N ARG A 101 18.91 0.02 9.10
CA ARG A 101 19.66 -0.23 7.85
C ARG A 101 19.45 -1.65 7.32
N SER A 102 19.43 -2.65 8.21
CA SER A 102 19.20 -4.04 7.82
C SER A 102 17.81 -4.27 7.20
N ALA A 103 16.76 -3.61 7.70
CA ALA A 103 15.42 -3.68 7.11
C ALA A 103 15.38 -3.06 5.71
N VAL A 104 16.09 -1.94 5.51
CA VAL A 104 16.22 -1.30 4.20
C VAL A 104 16.97 -2.19 3.20
N ILE A 105 18.10 -2.79 3.62
CA ILE A 105 18.87 -3.70 2.76
C ILE A 105 18.02 -4.90 2.35
N PHE A 106 17.34 -5.55 3.30
CA PHE A 106 16.46 -6.66 3.00
C PHE A 106 15.32 -6.25 2.06
N ALA A 107 14.67 -5.11 2.31
CA ALA A 107 13.62 -4.58 1.46
C ALA A 107 14.07 -4.41 0.00
N VAL A 108 15.28 -3.86 -0.22
CA VAL A 108 15.82 -3.69 -1.57
C VAL A 108 16.05 -5.04 -2.25
N VAL A 109 16.74 -5.97 -1.58
CA VAL A 109 17.05 -7.29 -2.14
C VAL A 109 15.77 -8.07 -2.44
N PHE A 110 14.85 -8.13 -1.47
CA PHE A 110 13.60 -8.87 -1.60
C PHE A 110 12.68 -8.25 -2.65
N GLY A 111 12.57 -6.91 -2.70
CA GLY A 111 11.74 -6.22 -3.71
C GLY A 111 12.20 -6.51 -5.14
N ILE A 112 13.51 -6.41 -5.41
CA ILE A 112 14.09 -6.75 -6.72
C ILE A 112 13.87 -8.23 -7.04
N TRP A 113 14.13 -9.12 -6.10
CA TRP A 113 13.96 -10.56 -6.29
C TRP A 113 12.50 -10.93 -6.62
N MET A 114 11.54 -10.36 -5.89
CA MET A 114 10.12 -10.57 -6.14
C MET A 114 9.68 -10.03 -7.50
N GLY A 115 10.06 -8.80 -7.85
CA GLY A 115 9.66 -8.23 -9.14
C GLY A 115 10.31 -8.95 -10.34
N ALA A 116 11.56 -9.42 -10.21
CA ALA A 116 12.17 -10.31 -11.18
C ALA A 116 11.42 -11.66 -11.28
N GLY A 117 10.97 -12.22 -10.16
CA GLY A 117 10.13 -13.41 -10.13
C GLY A 117 8.79 -13.21 -10.83
N THR A 118 8.14 -12.06 -10.62
CA THR A 118 6.91 -11.66 -11.32
C THR A 118 7.12 -11.55 -12.83
N ALA A 119 8.20 -10.89 -13.26
CA ALA A 119 8.55 -10.80 -14.68
C ALA A 119 8.82 -12.19 -15.28
N TYR A 120 9.55 -13.06 -14.57
CA TYR A 120 9.78 -14.43 -15.00
C TYR A 120 8.48 -15.24 -15.09
N GLY A 121 7.56 -15.10 -14.13
CA GLY A 121 6.26 -15.76 -14.15
C GLY A 121 5.46 -15.47 -15.41
N MET A 122 5.56 -14.25 -15.96
CA MET A 122 4.93 -13.89 -17.22
C MET A 122 5.41 -14.73 -18.40
N THR A 123 6.69 -15.13 -18.43
CA THR A 123 7.21 -16.01 -19.49
C THR A 123 6.57 -17.39 -19.48
N GLN A 124 6.04 -17.82 -18.32
CA GLN A 124 5.33 -19.08 -18.17
C GLN A 124 3.86 -18.96 -18.58
N MET A 125 3.23 -17.81 -18.31
CA MET A 125 1.83 -17.55 -18.69
C MET A 125 1.70 -17.23 -20.19
N ALA A 126 2.58 -16.41 -20.73
CA ALA A 126 2.58 -16.05 -22.15
C ALA A 126 3.95 -16.33 -22.78
N PRO A 127 4.18 -17.58 -23.26
CA PRO A 127 5.40 -17.96 -23.94
C PRO A 127 5.67 -17.03 -25.13
N GLY A 128 6.91 -16.53 -25.23
CA GLY A 128 7.30 -15.54 -26.25
C GLY A 128 7.28 -14.09 -25.77
N THR A 129 6.85 -13.82 -24.54
CA THR A 129 7.00 -12.49 -23.93
C THR A 129 8.48 -12.15 -23.78
N ASP A 130 8.92 -11.06 -24.41
CA ASP A 130 10.27 -10.52 -24.18
C ASP A 130 10.29 -9.69 -22.88
N ILE A 131 10.78 -10.31 -21.80
CA ILE A 131 10.93 -9.64 -20.50
C ILE A 131 12.10 -8.65 -20.45
N THR A 132 12.91 -8.59 -21.50
CA THR A 132 14.03 -7.66 -21.65
C THR A 132 13.69 -6.44 -22.50
N GLU A 133 12.52 -6.42 -23.14
CA GLU A 133 12.05 -5.29 -23.95
C GLU A 133 12.03 -4.00 -23.12
N LEU A 134 12.74 -2.97 -23.59
CA LEU A 134 12.67 -1.62 -23.04
C LEU A 134 11.79 -0.75 -23.94
N SER A 135 10.59 -0.42 -23.46
CA SER A 135 9.67 0.47 -24.16
C SER A 135 9.18 1.59 -23.26
N VAL A 136 8.79 2.72 -23.88
CA VAL A 136 8.21 3.88 -23.17
C VAL A 136 6.97 3.46 -22.39
N PHE A 137 6.17 2.55 -22.96
CA PHE A 137 4.99 1.98 -22.28
C PHE A 137 5.39 1.26 -20.99
N ARG A 138 6.33 0.32 -21.05
CA ARG A 138 6.80 -0.42 -19.86
C ARG A 138 7.35 0.51 -18.80
N PHE A 139 8.24 1.43 -19.19
CA PHE A 139 8.79 2.40 -18.25
C PHE A 139 7.69 3.26 -17.62
N GLY A 140 6.75 3.75 -18.42
CA GLY A 140 5.63 4.58 -17.96
C GLY A 140 4.72 3.85 -16.96
N VAL A 141 4.33 2.60 -17.26
CA VAL A 141 3.49 1.78 -16.37
C VAL A 141 4.23 1.44 -15.09
N ALA A 142 5.50 1.05 -15.16
CA ALA A 142 6.31 0.73 -13.98
C ALA A 142 6.50 1.95 -13.06
N MET A 143 6.77 3.13 -13.63
CA MET A 143 6.82 4.38 -12.88
C MET A 143 5.48 4.73 -12.25
N ALA A 144 4.39 4.66 -13.02
CA ALA A 144 3.06 4.96 -12.51
C ALA A 144 2.69 4.03 -11.34
N ALA A 145 2.85 2.71 -11.50
CA ALA A 145 2.59 1.73 -10.44
C ALA A 145 3.43 1.98 -9.19
N THR A 146 4.74 2.26 -9.36
CA THR A 146 5.64 2.58 -8.25
C THR A 146 5.22 3.83 -7.48
N LEU A 147 4.71 4.86 -8.18
CA LEU A 147 4.21 6.09 -7.55
C LEU A 147 2.87 5.90 -6.81
N LEU A 148 2.13 4.82 -7.10
CA LEU A 148 0.90 4.48 -6.38
C LEU A 148 1.14 3.71 -5.08
N VAL A 149 2.31 3.07 -4.92
CA VAL A 149 2.69 2.31 -3.71
C VAL A 149 2.47 3.09 -2.41
N PRO A 150 2.86 4.38 -2.28
CA PRO A 150 2.59 5.14 -1.07
C PRO A 150 1.10 5.23 -0.71
N LEU A 151 0.20 5.29 -1.69
CA LEU A 151 -1.23 5.43 -1.42
C LEU A 151 -1.75 4.17 -0.72
N GLU A 152 -1.34 2.99 -1.16
CA GLU A 152 -1.73 1.72 -0.55
C GLU A 152 -1.05 1.50 0.81
N ASP A 153 0.26 1.73 0.90
CA ASP A 153 1.03 1.40 2.11
C ASP A 153 0.84 2.40 3.24
N ILE A 154 0.49 3.66 2.96
CA ILE A 154 0.02 4.60 3.99
C ILE A 154 -1.23 4.05 4.68
N VAL A 155 -2.18 3.51 3.91
CA VAL A 155 -3.42 2.95 4.45
C VAL A 155 -3.18 1.63 5.17
N THR A 156 -2.55 0.68 4.48
CA THR A 156 -2.49 -0.73 4.92
C THR A 156 -1.37 -1.01 5.93
N ARG A 157 -0.22 -0.34 5.84
CA ARG A 157 0.92 -0.56 6.76
C ARG A 157 1.02 0.60 7.74
N GLY A 158 0.91 1.82 7.25
CA GLY A 158 1.00 3.00 8.10
C GLY A 158 -0.16 3.07 9.09
N PHE A 159 -1.38 3.17 8.57
CA PHE A 159 -2.57 3.41 9.40
C PHE A 159 -3.05 2.14 10.11
N VAL A 160 -3.32 1.05 9.39
CA VAL A 160 -3.86 -0.20 9.98
C VAL A 160 -2.97 -0.76 11.09
N LEU A 161 -1.65 -0.93 10.86
CA LEU A 161 -0.75 -1.44 11.91
C LEU A 161 -0.62 -0.46 13.09
N THR A 162 -0.78 0.83 12.86
CA THR A 162 -0.83 1.84 13.93
C THR A 162 -2.09 1.70 14.77
N GLN A 163 -3.26 1.47 14.16
CA GLN A 163 -4.48 1.23 14.92
C GLN A 163 -4.40 -0.05 15.75
N LEU A 164 -3.90 -1.15 15.16
CA LEU A 164 -3.68 -2.40 15.89
C LEU A 164 -2.71 -2.21 17.08
N HIS A 165 -1.68 -1.39 16.92
CA HIS A 165 -0.78 -1.04 18.02
C HIS A 165 -1.46 -0.27 19.14
N ARG A 166 -2.30 0.71 18.80
CA ARG A 166 -3.07 1.49 19.77
C ARG A 166 -4.06 0.61 20.54
N MET A 167 -4.54 -0.46 19.92
CA MET A 167 -5.32 -1.52 20.58
C MET A 167 -4.47 -2.49 21.42
N ARG A 168 -3.15 -2.28 21.53
CA ARG A 168 -2.20 -3.13 22.26
C ARG A 168 -2.12 -4.57 21.73
N VAL A 169 -2.43 -4.79 20.45
CA VAL A 169 -2.26 -6.09 19.79
C VAL A 169 -0.76 -6.45 19.76
N PRO A 170 -0.34 -7.68 20.05
CA PRO A 170 1.08 -8.07 19.99
C PRO A 170 1.61 -8.05 18.54
N ALA A 171 2.89 -7.73 18.36
CA ALA A 171 3.47 -7.45 17.05
C ALA A 171 3.29 -8.57 16.01
N TRP A 172 3.44 -9.85 16.40
CA TRP A 172 3.26 -10.99 15.50
C TRP A 172 1.81 -11.06 14.96
N LEU A 173 0.83 -10.73 15.79
CA LEU A 173 -0.58 -10.73 15.41
C LEU A 173 -0.91 -9.51 14.55
N GLN A 174 -0.25 -8.36 14.77
CA GLN A 174 -0.37 -7.21 13.86
C GLN A 174 0.07 -7.56 12.44
N ILE A 175 1.22 -8.25 12.32
CA ILE A 175 1.76 -8.72 11.04
C ILE A 175 0.77 -9.68 10.37
N LEU A 176 0.28 -10.67 11.11
CA LEU A 176 -0.67 -11.66 10.59
C LEU A 176 -1.97 -11.01 10.12
N LEU A 177 -2.58 -10.16 10.95
CA LEU A 177 -3.87 -9.51 10.62
C LEU A 177 -3.74 -8.54 9.45
N SER A 178 -2.64 -7.78 9.38
CA SER A 178 -2.38 -6.88 8.24
C SER A 178 -2.15 -7.65 6.96
N ALA A 179 -1.39 -8.75 7.00
CA ALA A 179 -1.18 -9.61 5.85
C ALA A 179 -2.47 -10.29 5.39
N LEU A 180 -3.30 -10.76 6.33
CA LEU A 180 -4.59 -11.37 6.02
C LEU A 180 -5.55 -10.37 5.38
N LEU A 181 -5.64 -9.15 5.92
CA LEU A 181 -6.44 -8.08 5.31
C LEU A 181 -5.94 -7.77 3.89
N PHE A 182 -4.63 -7.66 3.71
CA PHE A 182 -4.00 -7.42 2.42
C PHE A 182 -4.38 -8.49 1.39
N ALA A 183 -4.22 -9.77 1.74
CA ALA A 183 -4.61 -10.89 0.89
C ALA A 183 -6.12 -10.96 0.67
N ALA A 184 -6.92 -10.64 1.68
CA ALA A 184 -8.37 -10.69 1.60
C ALA A 184 -8.92 -9.72 0.56
N TYR A 185 -8.56 -8.43 0.59
CA TYR A 185 -9.11 -7.50 -0.41
C TYR A 185 -8.54 -7.75 -1.82
N HIS A 186 -7.33 -8.27 -1.96
CA HIS A 186 -6.76 -8.66 -3.25
C HIS A 186 -7.43 -9.89 -3.88
N CYS A 187 -8.11 -10.72 -3.09
CA CYS A 187 -8.70 -11.96 -3.58
C CYS A 187 -10.21 -12.04 -3.33
N ALA A 188 -10.83 -10.98 -2.81
CA ALA A 188 -12.23 -10.96 -2.40
C ALA A 188 -13.19 -11.24 -3.56
N PHE A 189 -12.87 -10.80 -4.77
CA PHE A 189 -13.75 -10.87 -5.94
C PHE A 189 -13.16 -11.68 -7.11
N GLY A 190 -12.32 -12.66 -6.80
CA GLY A 190 -11.61 -13.46 -7.80
C GLY A 190 -10.68 -14.44 -7.12
N PHE A 191 -11.21 -15.19 -6.15
CA PHE A 191 -10.37 -15.95 -5.23
C PHE A 191 -9.59 -17.06 -5.95
N ASN A 192 -8.27 -17.01 -5.79
CA ASN A 192 -7.34 -18.02 -6.25
C ASN A 192 -6.36 -18.34 -5.12
N TRP A 193 -6.22 -19.61 -4.75
CA TRP A 193 -5.31 -20.04 -3.67
C TRP A 193 -3.86 -19.61 -3.88
N ILE A 194 -3.36 -19.65 -5.12
CA ILE A 194 -1.98 -19.25 -5.43
C ILE A 194 -1.82 -17.74 -5.25
N GLY A 195 -2.74 -16.97 -5.81
CA GLY A 195 -2.76 -15.50 -5.66
C GLY A 195 -2.90 -15.09 -4.19
N PHE A 196 -3.79 -15.74 -3.44
CA PHE A 196 -3.97 -15.49 -2.01
C PHE A 196 -2.71 -15.82 -1.22
N ALA A 197 -2.08 -16.97 -1.45
CA ALA A 197 -0.85 -17.37 -0.76
C ALA A 197 0.31 -16.42 -1.08
N PHE A 198 0.47 -16.04 -2.34
CA PHE A 198 1.46 -15.06 -2.78
C PHE A 198 1.25 -13.71 -2.09
N THR A 199 0.03 -13.16 -2.14
CA THR A 199 -0.31 -11.88 -1.52
C THR A 199 -0.19 -11.93 -0.01
N MET A 200 -0.52 -13.06 0.61
CA MET A 200 -0.34 -13.28 2.04
C MET A 200 1.14 -13.23 2.42
N VAL A 201 2.02 -13.92 1.69
CA VAL A 201 3.48 -13.89 1.92
C VAL A 201 4.03 -12.48 1.73
N LEU A 202 3.64 -11.78 0.66
CA LEU A 202 4.03 -10.40 0.45
C LEU A 202 3.54 -9.50 1.61
N GLY A 203 2.29 -9.69 2.02
CA GLY A 203 1.69 -8.98 3.16
C GLY A 203 2.46 -9.19 4.46
N LEU A 204 2.86 -10.44 4.75
CA LEU A 204 3.67 -10.79 5.92
C LEU A 204 5.04 -10.10 5.87
N VAL A 205 5.70 -10.10 4.71
CA VAL A 205 7.01 -9.45 4.54
C VAL A 205 6.90 -7.94 4.70
N LEU A 206 5.92 -7.29 4.06
CA LEU A 206 5.74 -5.84 4.14
C LEU A 206 5.37 -5.38 5.56
N ALA A 207 4.45 -6.07 6.24
CA ALA A 207 4.12 -5.77 7.63
C ALA A 207 5.28 -6.08 8.57
N GLY A 208 6.02 -7.17 8.32
CA GLY A 208 7.24 -7.51 9.04
C GLY A 208 8.33 -6.44 8.89
N LEU A 209 8.55 -5.93 7.68
CA LEU A 209 9.47 -4.83 7.38
C LEU A 209 9.08 -3.55 8.10
N PHE A 210 7.79 -3.23 8.17
CA PHE A 210 7.32 -2.07 8.94
C PHE A 210 7.70 -2.20 10.42
N ILE A 211 7.37 -3.33 11.06
CA ILE A 211 7.67 -3.55 12.48
C ILE A 211 9.18 -3.63 12.73
N TRP A 212 9.92 -4.43 11.95
CA TRP A 212 11.37 -4.58 12.05
C TRP A 212 12.09 -3.23 11.80
N GLY A 213 11.60 -2.46 10.84
CA GLY A 213 12.05 -1.11 10.50
C GLY A 213 11.66 -0.01 11.48
N ARG A 214 11.28 -0.36 12.73
CA ARG A 214 10.87 0.61 13.77
C ARG A 214 9.62 1.41 13.40
N ARG A 215 8.65 0.75 12.76
CA ARG A 215 7.40 1.36 12.26
C ARG A 215 7.68 2.49 11.28
N SER A 216 8.65 2.29 10.40
CA SER A 216 8.97 3.19 9.28
C SER A 216 8.36 2.63 8.01
N LEU A 217 7.73 3.50 7.22
CA LEU A 217 7.24 3.13 5.88
C LEU A 217 8.38 2.99 4.86
N THR A 218 9.54 3.60 5.09
CA THR A 218 10.66 3.57 4.12
C THR A 218 11.02 2.17 3.60
N PRO A 219 11.29 1.15 4.43
CA PRO A 219 11.60 -0.18 3.91
C PRO A 219 10.41 -0.83 3.20
N VAL A 220 9.18 -0.53 3.61
CA VAL A 220 7.96 -1.05 2.95
C VAL A 220 7.86 -0.48 1.54
N LEU A 221 7.93 0.85 1.40
CA LEU A 221 7.85 1.56 0.13
C LEU A 221 8.98 1.18 -0.82
N LEU A 222 10.20 0.95 -0.30
CA LEU A 222 11.31 0.47 -1.11
C LEU A 222 11.06 -0.95 -1.61
N CYS A 223 10.66 -1.86 -0.73
CA CYS A 223 10.40 -3.25 -1.11
C CYS A 223 9.30 -3.34 -2.16
N HIS A 224 8.16 -2.71 -1.88
CA HIS A 224 6.99 -2.76 -2.73
C HIS A 224 7.18 -1.97 -4.03
N GLY A 225 7.76 -0.77 -3.92
CA GLY A 225 8.11 0.05 -5.08
C GLY A 225 9.08 -0.64 -6.02
N LEU A 226 10.15 -1.28 -5.51
CA LEU A 226 11.10 -2.01 -6.36
C LEU A 226 10.47 -3.26 -6.98
N MET A 227 9.57 -3.93 -6.27
CA MET A 227 8.80 -5.05 -6.84
C MET A 227 8.00 -4.60 -8.05
N LEU A 228 7.24 -3.50 -7.94
CA LEU A 228 6.45 -2.99 -9.08
C LEU A 228 7.33 -2.39 -10.17
N LEU A 229 8.37 -1.65 -9.81
CA LEU A 229 9.31 -1.07 -10.77
C LEU A 229 9.95 -2.12 -11.68
N THR A 230 10.29 -3.28 -11.11
CA THR A 230 10.95 -4.36 -11.86
C THR A 230 9.96 -5.36 -12.47
N GLY A 231 8.78 -5.51 -11.86
CA GLY A 231 7.75 -6.48 -12.27
C GLY A 231 6.71 -5.94 -13.26
N GLU A 232 6.53 -4.64 -13.40
CA GLU A 232 5.55 -4.06 -14.35
C GLU A 232 6.11 -3.96 -15.78
N PRO A 233 5.25 -4.04 -16.83
CA PRO A 233 3.78 -4.13 -16.80
C PRO A 233 3.22 -5.54 -16.49
N TYR A 234 4.10 -6.51 -16.24
CA TYR A 234 3.72 -7.92 -16.22
C TYR A 234 2.80 -8.27 -15.06
N ALA A 235 2.98 -7.66 -13.89
CA ALA A 235 2.08 -7.85 -12.76
C ALA A 235 0.62 -7.50 -13.13
N THR A 236 0.41 -6.31 -13.69
CA THR A 236 -0.93 -5.86 -14.11
C THR A 236 -1.47 -6.70 -15.28
N MET A 237 -0.62 -7.05 -16.25
CA MET A 237 -1.03 -7.89 -17.37
C MET A 237 -1.46 -9.30 -16.93
N MET A 238 -0.72 -9.95 -16.04
CA MET A 238 -1.08 -11.27 -15.49
C MET A 238 -2.44 -11.24 -14.79
N MET A 239 -2.75 -10.16 -14.06
CA MET A 239 -4.06 -9.97 -13.44
C MET A 239 -5.18 -9.85 -14.49
N ILE A 240 -4.98 -9.08 -15.55
CA ILE A 240 -5.97 -8.91 -16.64
C ILE A 240 -6.19 -10.21 -17.40
N MET A 241 -5.13 -10.92 -17.78
CA MET A 241 -5.26 -12.16 -18.56
C MET A 241 -5.80 -13.32 -17.70
N GLY A 242 -5.39 -13.39 -16.43
CA GLY A 242 -5.84 -14.43 -15.50
C GLY A 242 -7.31 -14.30 -15.11
N SER A 243 -7.87 -13.09 -15.10
CA SER A 243 -9.28 -12.83 -14.78
C SER A 243 -10.22 -12.98 -15.98
N SER A 244 -9.75 -12.69 -17.20
CA SER A 244 -10.58 -12.74 -18.43
C SER A 244 -10.70 -14.14 -19.06
N GLY A 245 -10.12 -15.18 -18.45
CA GLY A 245 -10.18 -16.55 -18.98
C GLY A 245 -9.41 -16.75 -20.29
N GLN A 246 -8.49 -15.83 -20.66
CA GLN A 246 -7.70 -15.94 -21.89
C GLN A 246 -6.70 -17.12 -21.93
N PHE A 247 -6.72 -17.99 -20.90
CA PHE A 247 -5.94 -19.22 -20.80
C PHE A 247 -6.78 -20.50 -20.66
N SER A 248 -8.11 -20.42 -20.72
CA SER A 248 -9.00 -21.59 -20.72
C SER A 248 -9.41 -22.02 -22.12
#